data_AF-A0A6P5AWH1-F1
#
_entry.id   AF-A0A6P5AWH1-F1
#
_cell.length_a   1.000
_cell.length_b   1.000
_cell.length_c   1.000
_cell.angle_alpha   90.00
_cell.angle_beta   90.00
_cell.angle_gamma   90.00
#
_symmetry.space_group_name_H-M   'P 1'
#
loop_
_entity.id
_entity.type
_entity.pdbx_description
1 polymer ?
#
loop_
_entity_poly.entity_id
_entity_poly.type
_entity_poly.pdbx_seq_one_letter_code
_entity_poly.pdbx_strand_id
1 'polypeptide(L)'
;MKLLAVLLLLGAAAVDAQYWWSSWFSTPAQTPAWDGLRVTFGLNPFGNNFDRLPRTMEEAKDQGWTQFGSKSCRAGTWLGFRYVKDNDPAVTLLFDKNGYIAGLQMGVKKSELPPDGSVPPRQVTPPWIEDRNNNMVLLTAYFIQPSDICRDGRTETEYEEEGTGTDLYIQTGPNPTVDIMAIPKEQEDLEGTEWTEGRCFWGMGKHYWWNLRVDMPCEEFYPVFIMYNGGKLDSFGWNIGTYLSSPRYEHPSGGFGMFMKPVPTCLADHSENLSTMHVYLTNGYPPLNNHC
;
A
#
# COMPACT_ATOMS: atom_id res chain seq x y z
N MET A 1 -64.75 -15.35 50.24
CA MET A 1 -63.95 -16.50 49.76
C MET A 1 -63.68 -16.34 48.27
N LYS A 2 -62.57 -15.69 47.93
CA LYS A 2 -62.03 -15.58 46.56
C LYS A 2 -60.52 -15.67 46.73
N LEU A 3 -59.88 -16.68 46.15
CA LEU A 3 -58.50 -16.64 45.63
C LEU A 3 -58.14 -18.07 45.18
N LEU A 4 -58.33 -18.38 43.91
CA LEU A 4 -57.64 -19.48 43.23
C LEU A 4 -57.81 -19.27 41.73
N ALA A 5 -56.90 -18.48 41.14
CA ALA A 5 -56.58 -18.46 39.70
C ALA A 5 -55.69 -17.25 39.38
N VAL A 6 -54.39 -17.30 39.72
CA VAL A 6 -53.31 -16.65 38.93
C VAL A 6 -52.00 -17.30 39.38
N LEU A 7 -51.64 -18.46 38.80
CA LEU A 7 -50.31 -19.07 38.98
C LEU A 7 -50.02 -19.98 37.79
N LEU A 8 -49.94 -19.38 36.59
CA LEU A 8 -49.51 -20.07 35.35
C LEU A 8 -49.08 -19.10 34.23
N LEU A 9 -48.58 -17.91 34.55
CA LEU A 9 -48.11 -16.92 33.56
C LEU A 9 -46.79 -16.21 33.95
N LEU A 10 -45.87 -16.93 34.59
CA LEU A 10 -44.53 -16.41 34.93
C LEU A 10 -43.39 -17.30 34.41
N GLY A 11 -43.62 -18.02 33.30
CA GLY A 11 -42.64 -18.96 32.72
C GLY A 11 -42.10 -18.60 31.34
N ALA A 12 -42.42 -17.42 30.79
CA ALA A 12 -42.09 -17.09 29.39
C ALA A 12 -41.50 -15.67 29.19
N ALA A 13 -40.84 -15.11 30.21
CA ALA A 13 -40.22 -13.78 30.12
C ALA A 13 -38.77 -13.74 30.64
N ALA A 14 -38.11 -14.90 30.77
CA ALA A 14 -36.76 -14.99 31.31
C ALA A 14 -35.68 -15.39 30.28
N VAL A 15 -36.04 -15.60 29.00
CA VAL A 15 -35.08 -16.01 27.95
C VAL A 15 -34.72 -14.85 27.00
N ASP A 16 -35.56 -13.81 26.88
CA ASP A 16 -35.31 -12.67 25.99
C ASP A 16 -34.53 -11.51 26.64
N ALA A 17 -34.37 -11.52 27.97
CA ALA A 17 -33.61 -10.48 28.66
C ALA A 17 -32.08 -10.66 28.54
N GLN A 18 -31.61 -11.83 28.08
CA GLN A 18 -30.18 -12.09 27.92
C GLN A 18 -29.59 -11.61 26.59
N TYR A 19 -30.42 -11.31 25.58
CA TYR A 19 -29.97 -10.85 24.26
C TYR A 19 -29.93 -9.32 24.10
N TRP A 20 -30.47 -8.55 25.05
CA TRP A 20 -30.64 -7.10 24.87
C TRP A 20 -29.61 -6.21 25.57
N TRP A 21 -28.76 -6.78 26.44
CA TRP A 21 -27.70 -6.06 27.15
C TRP A 21 -26.32 -6.30 26.54
N SER A 22 -26.12 -7.39 25.78
CA SER A 22 -24.86 -7.70 25.09
C SER A 22 -24.60 -6.81 23.88
N SER A 23 -25.62 -6.14 23.32
CA SER A 23 -25.48 -5.19 22.21
C SER A 23 -25.03 -3.79 22.63
N TRP A 24 -24.90 -3.52 23.93
CA TRP A 24 -24.43 -2.23 24.46
C TRP A 24 -22.97 -2.26 24.93
N PHE A 25 -22.37 -3.45 24.99
CA PHE A 25 -20.96 -3.65 25.32
C PHE A 25 -20.15 -4.22 24.15
N SER A 26 -20.67 -4.15 22.92
CA SER A 26 -19.80 -4.21 21.76
C SER A 26 -18.88 -3.00 21.83
N THR A 27 -17.64 -3.25 22.28
CA THR A 27 -16.49 -2.38 22.04
C THR A 27 -16.64 -1.89 20.61
N PRO A 28 -16.59 -0.58 20.32
CA PRO A 28 -16.53 -0.11 18.95
C PRO A 28 -15.42 -0.92 18.28
N ALA A 29 -15.73 -1.58 17.15
CA ALA A 29 -14.70 -2.27 16.38
C ALA A 29 -13.55 -1.28 16.23
N GLN A 30 -12.39 -1.63 16.77
CA GLN A 30 -11.25 -0.74 16.75
C GLN A 30 -10.95 -0.46 15.29
N THR A 31 -11.01 0.81 14.88
CA THR A 31 -10.70 1.17 13.49
C THR A 31 -9.34 0.57 13.15
N PRO A 32 -9.22 -0.22 12.06
CA PRO A 32 -7.95 -0.83 11.68
C PRO A 32 -6.89 0.26 11.50
N ALA A 33 -5.64 -0.06 11.84
CA ALA A 33 -4.53 0.88 11.70
C ALA A 33 -4.41 1.38 10.24
N TRP A 34 -4.68 0.49 9.28
CA TRP A 34 -4.75 0.81 7.86
C TRP A 34 -6.20 0.79 7.39
N ASP A 35 -6.90 1.89 7.59
CA ASP A 35 -8.33 2.01 7.25
C ASP A 35 -8.59 2.52 5.83
N GLY A 36 -7.56 2.83 5.04
CA GLY A 36 -7.69 3.41 3.71
C GLY A 36 -6.67 2.89 2.70
N LEU A 37 -6.83 3.30 1.44
CA LEU A 37 -5.83 3.10 0.40
C LEU A 37 -5.91 4.26 -0.59
N ARG A 38 -4.83 5.02 -0.71
CA ARG A 38 -4.76 6.20 -1.58
C ARG A 38 -3.41 6.31 -2.26
N VAL A 39 -3.37 7.01 -3.38
CA VAL A 39 -2.13 7.33 -4.12
C VAL A 39 -2.08 8.79 -4.52
N THR A 40 -0.91 9.21 -5.01
CA THR A 40 -0.65 10.55 -5.56
C THR A 40 -0.65 11.62 -4.46
N PHE A 41 0.52 12.03 -4.01
CA PHE A 41 0.66 13.17 -3.12
C PHE A 41 0.34 14.49 -3.85
N GLY A 42 -0.32 15.43 -3.17
CA GLY A 42 -0.23 16.81 -3.58
C GLY A 42 -0.77 17.81 -2.56
N LEU A 43 -0.19 19.01 -2.60
CA LEU A 43 -0.50 20.11 -1.68
C LEU A 43 -1.69 20.95 -2.15
N ASN A 44 -2.13 20.80 -3.40
CA ASN A 44 -3.21 21.59 -3.95
C ASN A 44 -4.57 20.97 -3.58
N PRO A 45 -5.41 21.61 -2.75
CA PRO A 45 -6.71 21.03 -2.36
C PRO A 45 -7.69 20.89 -3.54
N PHE A 46 -7.40 21.51 -4.70
CA PHE A 46 -8.21 21.43 -5.91
C PHE A 46 -7.58 20.53 -7.00
N GLY A 47 -6.48 19.84 -6.69
CA GLY A 47 -5.84 18.87 -7.60
C GLY A 47 -6.36 17.44 -7.41
N ASN A 48 -5.97 16.54 -8.33
CA ASN A 48 -6.19 15.09 -8.19
C ASN A 48 -5.15 14.52 -7.22
N ASN A 49 -5.33 14.80 -5.93
CA ASN A 49 -4.42 14.41 -4.87
C ASN A 49 -5.11 13.43 -3.93
N PHE A 50 -4.35 12.49 -3.39
CA PHE A 50 -4.79 11.46 -2.45
C PHE A 50 -5.97 10.64 -3.02
N ASP A 51 -5.84 10.27 -4.29
CA ASP A 51 -6.79 9.49 -5.07
C ASP A 51 -7.12 8.20 -4.31
N ARG A 52 -8.38 8.05 -3.89
CA ARG A 52 -8.85 6.86 -3.20
C ARG A 52 -8.93 5.68 -4.16
N LEU A 53 -8.35 4.57 -3.74
CA LEU A 53 -8.39 3.30 -4.47
C LEU A 53 -9.44 2.36 -3.86
N PRO A 54 -10.11 1.54 -4.68
CA PRO A 54 -11.04 0.53 -4.18
C PRO A 54 -10.28 -0.56 -3.42
N ARG A 55 -10.92 -1.09 -2.38
CA ARG A 55 -10.36 -2.15 -1.52
C ARG A 55 -11.09 -3.48 -1.64
N THR A 56 -12.15 -3.53 -2.43
CA THR A 56 -12.77 -4.78 -2.88
C THR A 56 -12.85 -4.85 -4.40
N MET A 57 -12.93 -6.06 -4.95
CA MET A 57 -13.17 -6.25 -6.39
C MET A 57 -14.50 -5.66 -6.86
N GLU A 58 -15.52 -5.68 -6.00
CA GLU A 58 -16.83 -5.12 -6.30
C GLU A 58 -16.72 -3.61 -6.47
N GLU A 59 -16.13 -2.92 -5.49
CA GLU A 59 -15.84 -1.48 -5.58
C GLU A 59 -14.98 -1.16 -6.82
N ALA A 60 -14.00 -2.01 -7.13
CA ALA A 60 -13.13 -1.81 -8.29
C ALA A 60 -13.92 -1.89 -9.60
N LYS A 61 -14.77 -2.89 -9.77
CA LYS A 61 -15.63 -3.02 -10.96
C LYS A 61 -16.58 -1.85 -11.09
N ASP A 62 -17.22 -1.44 -10.00
CA ASP A 62 -18.15 -0.31 -9.97
C ASP A 62 -17.46 1.01 -10.33
N GLN A 63 -16.18 1.15 -9.98
CA GLN A 63 -15.34 2.30 -10.32
C GLN A 63 -14.64 2.18 -11.68
N GLY A 64 -14.98 1.18 -12.49
CA GLY A 64 -14.48 1.01 -13.86
C GLY A 64 -13.09 0.37 -13.97
N TRP A 65 -12.59 -0.25 -12.89
CA TRP A 65 -11.39 -1.06 -12.97
C TRP A 65 -11.68 -2.38 -13.67
N THR A 66 -10.77 -2.79 -14.55
CA THR A 66 -10.90 -4.01 -15.35
C THR A 66 -9.81 -5.00 -15.02
N GLN A 67 -10.15 -6.29 -15.07
CA GLN A 67 -9.19 -7.34 -14.81
C GLN A 67 -8.08 -7.32 -15.88
N PHE A 68 -6.84 -7.37 -15.42
CA PHE A 68 -5.63 -7.24 -16.23
C PHE A 68 -4.80 -8.54 -16.17
N GLY A 69 -4.26 -8.97 -17.31
CA GLY A 69 -3.43 -10.17 -17.37
C GLY A 69 -4.20 -11.47 -17.11
N SER A 70 -3.70 -12.31 -16.19
CA SER A 70 -4.25 -13.65 -15.95
C SER A 70 -5.63 -13.62 -15.28
N LYS A 71 -6.48 -14.57 -15.67
CA LYS A 71 -7.78 -14.83 -15.02
C LYS A 71 -7.69 -15.66 -13.74
N SER A 72 -6.50 -16.12 -13.38
CA SER A 72 -6.24 -16.89 -12.16
C SER A 72 -5.64 -15.98 -11.09
N CYS A 73 -6.05 -16.16 -9.83
CA CYS A 73 -5.41 -15.52 -8.69
C CYS A 73 -3.91 -15.86 -8.64
N ARG A 74 -3.56 -17.12 -8.92
CA ARG A 74 -2.17 -17.57 -9.01
C ARG A 74 -1.71 -17.52 -10.46
N ALA A 75 -0.86 -16.58 -10.80
CA ALA A 75 -0.43 -16.34 -12.17
C ALA A 75 1.07 -16.09 -12.25
N GLY A 76 1.85 -17.19 -12.36
CA GLY A 76 3.30 -17.10 -12.48
C GLY A 76 3.93 -16.39 -11.28
N THR A 77 4.53 -15.23 -11.54
CA THR A 77 5.33 -14.45 -10.60
C THR A 77 4.51 -13.67 -9.57
N TRP A 78 3.21 -13.48 -9.79
CA TRP A 78 2.39 -12.60 -8.98
C TRP A 78 1.23 -13.35 -8.36
N LEU A 79 0.83 -12.90 -7.16
CA LEU A 79 -0.35 -13.40 -6.48
C LEU A 79 -1.42 -12.32 -6.42
N GLY A 80 -2.65 -12.77 -6.56
CA GLY A 80 -3.83 -11.92 -6.56
C GLY A 80 -4.34 -11.64 -7.96
N PHE A 81 -5.63 -11.39 -8.04
CA PHE A 81 -6.28 -10.95 -9.24
C PHE A 81 -5.94 -9.48 -9.50
N ARG A 82 -5.37 -9.23 -10.68
CA ARG A 82 -4.84 -7.92 -11.07
C ARG A 82 -5.93 -7.09 -11.72
N TYR A 83 -6.10 -5.83 -11.30
CA TYR A 83 -7.07 -4.90 -11.86
C TYR A 83 -6.40 -3.57 -12.18
N VAL A 84 -6.71 -3.02 -13.36
CA VAL A 84 -6.17 -1.75 -13.86
C VAL A 84 -7.31 -0.82 -14.27
N LYS A 85 -7.13 0.48 -14.07
CA LYS A 85 -8.07 1.50 -14.54
C LYS A 85 -7.53 2.15 -15.82
N ASP A 86 -8.40 2.33 -16.81
CA ASP A 86 -8.09 3.07 -18.04
C ASP A 86 -6.83 2.57 -18.80
N ASN A 87 -6.44 1.29 -18.61
CA ASN A 87 -5.21 0.69 -19.14
C ASN A 87 -3.91 1.45 -18.76
N ASP A 88 -3.94 2.15 -17.61
CA ASP A 88 -2.81 2.84 -17.01
C ASP A 88 -2.13 1.95 -15.95
N PRO A 89 -0.95 1.37 -16.23
CA PRO A 89 -0.29 0.45 -15.32
C PRO A 89 0.36 1.13 -14.10
N ALA A 90 0.31 2.47 -13.99
CA ALA A 90 0.88 3.18 -12.85
C ALA A 90 0.35 2.66 -11.50
N VAL A 91 -0.91 2.21 -11.47
CA VAL A 91 -1.47 1.44 -10.35
C VAL A 91 -2.22 0.23 -10.90
N THR A 92 -1.76 -0.96 -10.50
CA THR A 92 -2.50 -2.22 -10.67
C THR A 92 -2.84 -2.77 -9.29
N LEU A 93 -4.12 -2.93 -8.98
CA LEU A 93 -4.59 -3.49 -7.71
C LEU A 93 -4.49 -5.01 -7.73
N LEU A 94 -4.11 -5.60 -6.60
CA LEU A 94 -4.06 -7.04 -6.40
C LEU A 94 -5.12 -7.43 -5.37
N PHE A 95 -6.10 -8.24 -5.76
CA PHE A 95 -7.10 -8.76 -4.84
C PHE A 95 -6.84 -10.22 -4.51
N ASP A 96 -7.07 -10.61 -3.26
CA ASP A 96 -7.04 -12.01 -2.84
C ASP A 96 -8.15 -12.84 -3.52
N LYS A 97 -8.15 -14.15 -3.25
CA LYS A 97 -9.10 -15.06 -3.89
C LYS A 97 -10.58 -14.78 -3.53
N ASN A 98 -10.83 -14.09 -2.41
CA ASN A 98 -12.16 -13.76 -1.91
C ASN A 98 -12.60 -12.34 -2.33
N GLY A 99 -11.70 -11.56 -2.92
CA GLY A 99 -11.99 -10.27 -3.52
C GLY A 99 -11.60 -9.07 -2.68
N TYR A 100 -10.86 -9.24 -1.58
CA TYR A 100 -10.34 -8.14 -0.76
C TYR A 100 -8.94 -7.74 -1.21
N ILE A 101 -8.60 -6.45 -1.06
CA ILE A 101 -7.29 -5.93 -1.47
C ILE A 101 -6.16 -6.69 -0.77
N ALA A 102 -5.18 -7.14 -1.52
CA ALA A 102 -4.03 -7.88 -1.00
C ALA A 102 -2.70 -7.17 -1.27
N GLY A 103 -2.71 -6.17 -2.15
CA GLY A 103 -1.52 -5.44 -2.55
C GLY A 103 -1.76 -4.54 -3.74
N LEU A 104 -0.70 -3.94 -4.23
CA LEU A 104 -0.69 -3.20 -5.48
C LEU A 104 0.64 -3.33 -6.20
N GLN A 105 0.64 -2.93 -7.46
CA GLN A 105 1.83 -2.82 -8.28
C GLN A 105 1.88 -1.44 -8.89
N MET A 106 3.10 -0.94 -9.00
CA MET A 106 3.42 0.14 -9.92
C MET A 106 4.06 -0.48 -11.16
N GLY A 107 3.54 -0.16 -12.34
CA GLY A 107 4.06 -0.64 -13.60
C GLY A 107 4.54 0.48 -14.52
N VAL A 108 5.65 0.20 -15.21
CA VAL A 108 6.20 1.08 -16.24
C VAL A 108 6.33 0.32 -17.54
N LYS A 109 5.63 0.80 -18.59
CA LYS A 109 5.78 0.24 -19.93
C LYS A 109 7.21 0.46 -20.39
N LYS A 110 7.84 -0.55 -20.99
CA LYS A 110 9.22 -0.41 -21.47
C LYS A 110 9.40 0.68 -22.54
N SER A 111 8.33 1.06 -23.23
CA SER A 111 8.32 2.18 -24.18
C SER A 111 8.44 3.55 -23.51
N GLU A 112 8.19 3.66 -22.21
CA GLU A 112 8.35 4.89 -21.41
C GLU A 112 9.72 4.96 -20.71
N LEU A 113 10.51 3.89 -20.78
CA LEU A 113 11.85 3.84 -20.19
C LEU A 113 12.89 4.46 -21.14
N PRO A 114 13.96 5.06 -20.58
CA PRO A 114 15.11 5.52 -21.37
C PRO A 114 15.70 4.40 -22.24
N PRO A 115 16.02 4.68 -23.53
CA PRO A 115 16.50 3.66 -24.47
C PRO A 115 17.91 3.15 -24.14
N ASP A 116 18.65 3.82 -23.27
CA ASP A 116 19.97 3.41 -22.79
C ASP A 116 19.91 2.28 -21.74
N GLY A 117 18.72 1.94 -21.25
CA GLY A 117 18.51 0.90 -20.23
C GLY A 117 19.00 1.30 -18.84
N SER A 118 19.13 2.60 -18.56
CA SER A 118 19.49 3.13 -17.24
C SER A 118 18.41 2.87 -16.17
N VAL A 119 17.15 2.72 -16.57
CA VAL A 119 16.02 2.40 -15.68
C VAL A 119 15.32 1.12 -16.15
N PRO A 120 15.11 0.13 -15.27
CA PRO A 120 15.62 0.05 -13.91
C PRO A 120 17.15 -0.15 -13.88
N PRO A 121 17.88 0.39 -12.88
CA PRO A 121 19.31 0.15 -12.78
C PRO A 121 19.57 -1.32 -12.45
N ARG A 122 20.62 -1.90 -13.06
CA ARG A 122 20.98 -3.30 -12.86
C ARG A 122 21.40 -3.61 -11.41
N GLN A 123 21.94 -2.61 -10.72
CA GLN A 123 22.47 -2.70 -9.37
C GLN A 123 21.37 -2.76 -8.30
N VAL A 124 20.15 -2.27 -8.60
CA VAL A 124 18.96 -2.33 -7.72
C VAL A 124 17.83 -3.13 -8.35
N THR A 125 18.19 -4.22 -9.03
CA THR A 125 17.26 -5.25 -9.48
C THR A 125 17.64 -6.53 -8.75
N PRO A 126 16.89 -6.98 -7.74
CA PRO A 126 15.50 -6.62 -7.36
C PRO A 126 15.32 -5.23 -6.69
N PRO A 127 14.10 -4.65 -6.65
CA PRO A 127 12.77 -5.29 -6.67
C PRO A 127 12.03 -5.20 -8.02
N TRP A 128 12.68 -4.72 -9.08
CA TRP A 128 12.10 -4.67 -10.41
C TRP A 128 11.88 -6.05 -11.01
N ILE A 129 10.65 -6.36 -11.38
CA ILE A 129 10.27 -7.65 -11.98
C ILE A 129 9.63 -7.43 -13.34
N GLU A 130 10.11 -8.15 -14.34
CA GLU A 130 9.63 -8.05 -15.72
C GLU A 130 8.31 -8.78 -15.94
N ASP A 131 7.31 -8.08 -16.47
CA ASP A 131 6.10 -8.67 -17.05
C ASP A 131 6.25 -8.72 -18.57
N ARG A 132 6.80 -9.84 -19.04
CA ARG A 132 7.11 -10.08 -20.47
C ARG A 132 5.87 -10.08 -21.35
N ASN A 133 4.73 -10.53 -20.81
CA ASN A 133 3.49 -10.63 -21.58
C ASN A 133 2.92 -9.25 -21.90
N ASN A 134 3.19 -8.26 -21.05
CA ASN A 134 2.69 -6.90 -21.17
C ASN A 134 3.77 -5.86 -21.49
N ASN A 135 5.00 -6.32 -21.76
CA ASN A 135 6.14 -5.47 -22.11
C ASN A 135 6.40 -4.33 -21.10
N MET A 136 6.37 -4.65 -19.81
CA MET A 136 6.56 -3.69 -18.72
C MET A 136 7.42 -4.25 -17.60
N VAL A 137 7.89 -3.36 -16.73
CA VAL A 137 8.55 -3.70 -15.47
C VAL A 137 7.67 -3.27 -14.31
N LEU A 138 7.69 -4.03 -13.22
CA LEU A 138 6.78 -3.87 -12.09
C LEU A 138 7.56 -3.78 -10.78
N LEU A 139 7.07 -2.92 -9.89
CA LEU A 139 7.32 -2.95 -8.45
C LEU A 139 6.05 -3.46 -7.78
N THR A 140 6.17 -4.38 -6.82
CA THR A 140 5.00 -5.01 -6.18
C THR A 140 5.09 -4.91 -4.67
N ALA A 141 4.02 -4.42 -4.05
CA ALA A 141 3.81 -4.41 -2.62
C ALA A 141 2.59 -5.27 -2.27
N TYR A 142 2.69 -6.10 -1.24
CA TYR A 142 1.57 -6.83 -0.65
C TYR A 142 1.28 -6.28 0.74
N PHE A 143 -0.01 -6.22 1.09
CA PHE A 143 -0.51 -5.72 2.38
C PHE A 143 -0.83 -6.85 3.36
N ILE A 144 -0.77 -8.09 2.89
CA ILE A 144 -0.95 -9.31 3.68
C ILE A 144 0.10 -10.32 3.26
N GLN A 145 0.30 -11.35 4.08
CA GLN A 145 1.27 -12.40 3.79
C GLN A 145 0.97 -13.03 2.41
N PRO A 146 1.91 -13.00 1.45
CA PRO A 146 1.62 -13.44 0.08
C PRO A 146 1.14 -14.88 -0.04
N SER A 147 1.57 -15.78 0.85
CA SER A 147 1.13 -17.19 0.84
C SER A 147 -0.37 -17.38 0.98
N ASP A 148 -1.05 -16.41 1.58
CA ASP A 148 -2.46 -16.53 1.95
C ASP A 148 -3.37 -15.97 0.85
N ILE A 149 -2.89 -15.00 0.06
CA ILE A 149 -3.63 -14.28 -1.00
C ILE A 149 -4.47 -15.21 -1.88
N CYS A 150 -3.87 -16.27 -2.41
CA CYS A 150 -4.56 -17.19 -3.33
C CYS A 150 -4.84 -18.57 -2.73
N ARG A 151 -4.34 -18.86 -1.52
CA ARG A 151 -4.60 -20.12 -0.83
C ARG A 151 -5.89 -20.01 -0.02
N ASP A 152 -5.94 -19.05 0.90
CA ASP A 152 -7.01 -18.90 1.86
C ASP A 152 -7.83 -17.64 1.59
N GLY A 153 -7.18 -16.53 1.22
CA GLY A 153 -7.76 -15.19 1.17
C GLY A 153 -8.26 -14.74 2.53
N ARG A 154 -8.64 -13.47 2.65
CA ARG A 154 -9.27 -12.97 3.87
C ARG A 154 -10.78 -13.22 3.84
N THR A 155 -11.34 -13.49 5.01
CA THR A 155 -12.77 -13.46 5.25
C THR A 155 -13.23 -12.00 5.41
N GLU A 156 -14.54 -11.78 5.39
CA GLU A 156 -15.13 -10.46 5.64
C GLU A 156 -14.74 -9.91 7.02
N THR A 157 -14.79 -10.76 8.05
CA THR A 157 -14.40 -10.39 9.42
C THR A 157 -12.91 -10.02 9.51
N GLU A 158 -12.00 -10.81 8.92
CA GLU A 158 -10.58 -10.46 8.88
C GLU A 158 -10.36 -9.14 8.13
N TYR A 159 -11.05 -8.91 7.00
CA TYR A 159 -10.97 -7.65 6.28
C TYR A 159 -11.47 -6.45 7.10
N GLU A 160 -12.55 -6.60 7.87
CA GLU A 160 -13.07 -5.55 8.75
C GLU A 160 -12.10 -5.22 9.90
N GLU A 161 -11.45 -6.23 10.48
CA GLU A 161 -10.51 -6.08 11.60
C GLU A 161 -9.13 -5.56 11.15
N GLU A 162 -8.64 -6.00 9.98
CA GLU A 162 -7.31 -5.67 9.47
C GLU A 162 -7.32 -4.46 8.52
N GLY A 163 -8.48 -4.12 7.95
CA GLY A 163 -8.61 -3.08 6.95
C GLY A 163 -7.86 -3.41 5.66
N THR A 164 -7.00 -2.49 5.22
CA THR A 164 -6.21 -2.65 3.98
C THR A 164 -5.20 -3.80 4.07
N GLY A 165 -4.73 -4.12 5.28
CA GLY A 165 -3.85 -5.24 5.52
C GLY A 165 -3.13 -5.17 6.86
N THR A 166 -2.32 -6.18 7.13
CA THR A 166 -1.65 -6.38 8.41
C THR A 166 -0.19 -5.96 8.38
N ASP A 167 0.50 -6.12 7.25
CA ASP A 167 1.95 -5.91 7.11
C ASP A 167 2.28 -5.44 5.68
N LEU A 168 3.46 -4.88 5.45
CA LEU A 168 3.90 -4.48 4.11
C LEU A 168 5.05 -5.37 3.65
N TYR A 169 4.88 -6.01 2.49
CA TYR A 169 5.88 -6.86 1.86
C TYR A 169 6.24 -6.35 0.47
N ILE A 170 7.51 -6.05 0.23
CA ILE A 170 8.00 -5.70 -1.11
C ILE A 170 8.48 -6.99 -1.79
N GLN A 171 7.95 -7.28 -2.97
CA GLN A 171 8.42 -8.42 -3.75
C GLN A 171 9.83 -8.14 -4.30
N THR A 172 10.78 -9.01 -3.97
CA THR A 172 12.19 -8.90 -4.36
C THR A 172 12.65 -10.03 -5.27
N GLY A 173 11.72 -10.75 -5.90
CA GLY A 173 12.08 -11.78 -6.87
C GLY A 173 10.90 -12.54 -7.44
N PRO A 174 11.15 -13.51 -8.33
CA PRO A 174 10.11 -14.22 -9.06
C PRO A 174 9.16 -15.04 -8.18
N ASN A 175 9.56 -15.44 -6.98
CA ASN A 175 8.71 -16.17 -6.05
C ASN A 175 8.10 -15.22 -5.00
N PRO A 176 6.82 -14.84 -5.13
CA PRO A 176 6.19 -13.86 -4.24
C PRO A 176 6.00 -14.34 -2.80
N THR A 177 6.27 -15.62 -2.49
CA THR A 177 6.14 -16.18 -1.13
C THR A 177 7.47 -16.33 -0.40
N VAL A 178 8.59 -16.19 -1.11
CA VAL A 178 9.95 -16.39 -0.56
C VAL A 178 10.81 -15.16 -0.82
N ASP A 179 10.73 -14.61 -2.03
CA ASP A 179 11.50 -13.44 -2.44
C ASP A 179 10.75 -12.17 -2.05
N ILE A 180 10.71 -11.91 -0.74
CA ILE A 180 10.01 -10.77 -0.15
C ILE A 180 10.87 -10.07 0.90
N MET A 181 10.73 -8.75 0.98
CA MET A 181 11.25 -7.92 2.06
C MET A 181 10.06 -7.46 2.91
N ALA A 182 9.96 -7.95 4.14
CA ALA A 182 8.99 -7.44 5.11
C ALA A 182 9.47 -6.08 5.63
N ILE A 183 8.58 -5.09 5.62
CA ILE A 183 8.86 -3.76 6.15
C ILE A 183 8.41 -3.72 7.61
N PRO A 184 9.28 -3.30 8.55
CA PRO A 184 8.90 -3.21 9.96
C PRO A 184 7.70 -2.27 10.16
N LYS A 185 6.71 -2.69 10.96
CA LYS A 185 5.54 -1.84 11.23
C LYS A 185 5.85 -0.70 12.20
N GLU A 186 6.80 -0.94 13.08
CA GLU A 186 7.24 0.02 14.09
C GLU A 186 8.52 0.71 13.64
N GLN A 187 8.58 2.02 13.81
CA GLN A 187 9.75 2.81 13.42
C GLN A 187 11.00 2.41 14.23
N GLU A 188 10.82 2.01 15.49
CA GLU A 188 11.92 1.58 16.36
C GLU A 188 12.60 0.30 15.85
N ASP A 189 11.86 -0.56 15.15
CA ASP A 189 12.39 -1.81 14.56
C ASP A 189 13.26 -1.56 13.31
N LEU A 190 13.43 -0.30 12.89
CA LEU A 190 14.38 0.07 11.84
C LEU A 190 15.83 0.13 12.33
N GLU A 191 16.05 0.17 13.65
CA GLU A 191 17.40 0.20 14.22
C GLU A 191 18.22 -1.02 13.78
N GLY A 192 19.41 -0.77 13.22
CA GLY A 192 20.29 -1.82 12.71
C GLY A 192 19.90 -2.39 11.35
N THR A 193 18.86 -1.87 10.70
CA THR A 193 18.52 -2.19 9.31
C THR A 193 19.22 -1.26 8.32
N GLU A 194 19.08 -1.53 7.02
CA GLU A 194 19.59 -0.68 5.94
C GLU A 194 18.73 0.57 5.69
N TRP A 195 17.61 0.76 6.40
CA TRP A 195 16.75 1.93 6.21
C TRP A 195 17.38 3.17 6.85
N THR A 196 17.89 4.07 6.00
CA THR A 196 18.46 5.35 6.44
C THR A 196 17.36 6.37 6.72
N GLU A 197 17.38 6.96 7.92
CA GLU A 197 16.45 8.02 8.32
C GLU A 197 16.58 9.25 7.41
N GLY A 198 15.48 9.62 6.74
CA GLY A 198 15.33 10.84 5.98
C GLY A 198 14.78 11.99 6.83
N ARG A 199 13.91 12.80 6.24
CA ARG A 199 13.26 13.93 6.90
C ARG A 199 11.76 13.70 7.08
N CYS A 200 11.22 14.45 8.02
CA CYS A 200 9.78 14.60 8.17
C CYS A 200 9.26 15.65 7.19
N PHE A 201 8.24 15.29 6.41
CA PHE A 201 7.55 16.23 5.54
C PHE A 201 6.06 16.30 5.87
N TRP A 202 5.55 17.51 6.10
CA TRP A 202 4.15 17.75 6.45
C TRP A 202 3.19 17.16 5.40
N GLY A 203 2.24 16.33 5.85
CA GLY A 203 1.31 15.66 4.95
C GLY A 203 1.78 14.30 4.41
N MET A 204 3.03 13.89 4.68
CA MET A 204 3.60 12.61 4.22
C MET A 204 4.07 11.71 5.37
N GLY A 205 4.81 12.27 6.32
CA GLY A 205 5.43 11.50 7.41
C GLY A 205 6.96 11.60 7.45
N LYS A 206 7.57 10.80 8.31
CA LYS A 206 9.03 10.61 8.39
C LYS A 206 9.46 9.62 7.31
N HIS A 207 10.23 10.08 6.33
CA HIS A 207 10.74 9.24 5.26
C HIS A 207 11.94 8.41 5.71
N TYR A 208 12.05 7.20 5.19
CA TYR A 208 13.23 6.35 5.26
C TYR A 208 13.55 5.80 3.86
N TRP A 209 14.84 5.71 3.57
CA TRP A 209 15.38 5.37 2.27
C TRP A 209 16.36 4.22 2.41
N TRP A 210 16.27 3.22 1.55
CA TRP A 210 17.14 2.05 1.66
C TRP A 210 18.61 2.40 1.32
N ASN A 211 19.51 2.13 2.25
CA ASN A 211 20.96 2.27 2.18
C ASN A 211 21.43 3.61 1.58
N LEU A 212 20.80 4.71 2.00
CA LEU A 212 21.05 6.04 1.46
C LEU A 212 22.39 6.60 1.95
N ARG A 213 23.28 6.99 1.03
CA ARG A 213 24.60 7.57 1.32
C ARG A 213 24.85 8.79 0.44
N VAL A 214 25.71 9.70 0.89
CA VAL A 214 26.00 10.94 0.14
C VAL A 214 26.74 10.66 -1.18
N ASP A 215 27.64 9.68 -1.17
CA ASP A 215 28.56 9.31 -2.25
C ASP A 215 28.10 8.07 -3.04
N MET A 216 26.84 7.66 -2.89
CA MET A 216 26.31 6.53 -3.64
C MET A 216 26.14 6.87 -5.14
N PRO A 217 26.42 5.93 -6.04
CA PRO A 217 26.06 6.06 -7.45
C PRO A 217 24.52 5.98 -7.62
N CYS A 218 23.98 6.66 -8.62
CA CYS A 218 22.52 6.72 -8.82
C CYS A 218 21.92 5.37 -9.23
N GLU A 219 22.74 4.48 -9.77
CA GLU A 219 22.36 3.11 -10.07
C GLU A 219 22.11 2.28 -8.81
N GLU A 220 22.64 2.69 -7.66
CA GLU A 220 22.36 2.06 -6.36
C GLU A 220 21.13 2.65 -5.66
N PHE A 221 20.47 3.66 -6.25
CA PHE A 221 19.31 4.29 -5.61
C PHE A 221 18.09 3.37 -5.68
N TYR A 222 17.77 2.75 -4.55
CA TYR A 222 16.69 1.79 -4.42
C TYR A 222 15.33 2.47 -4.71
N PRO A 223 14.40 1.81 -5.43
CA PRO A 223 13.19 2.45 -5.94
C PRO A 223 12.05 2.50 -4.89
N VAL A 224 12.33 2.18 -3.63
CA VAL A 224 11.33 2.10 -2.55
C VAL A 224 11.74 2.99 -1.41
N PHE A 225 10.79 3.81 -0.94
CA PHE A 225 10.88 4.53 0.32
C PHE A 225 9.69 4.19 1.20
N ILE A 226 9.89 4.25 2.50
CA ILE A 226 8.86 3.94 3.51
C ILE A 226 8.67 5.15 4.43
N MET A 227 7.49 5.28 5.00
CA MET A 227 7.13 6.46 5.78
C MET A 227 6.36 6.07 7.04
N TYR A 228 6.74 6.74 8.13
CA TYR A 228 6.15 6.55 9.45
C TYR A 228 5.50 7.82 9.96
N ASN A 229 4.41 7.65 10.68
CA ASN A 229 3.71 8.70 11.38
C ASN A 229 3.33 8.20 12.78
N GLY A 230 3.69 8.95 13.82
CA GLY A 230 3.53 8.54 15.21
C GLY A 230 4.32 7.26 15.56
N GLY A 231 5.43 7.01 14.86
CA GLY A 231 6.22 5.79 15.01
C GLY A 231 5.63 4.54 14.34
N LYS A 232 4.50 4.66 13.63
CA LYS A 232 3.84 3.54 12.91
C LYS A 232 3.97 3.70 11.41
N LEU A 233 4.21 2.60 10.70
CA LEU A 233 4.19 2.54 9.25
C LEU A 233 2.76 2.85 8.77
N ASP A 234 2.58 3.91 8.00
CA ASP A 234 1.27 4.32 7.49
C ASP A 234 1.27 4.58 5.98
N SER A 235 2.46 4.60 5.37
CA SER A 235 2.63 4.90 3.96
C SER A 235 4.00 4.42 3.44
N PHE A 236 4.09 4.30 2.13
CA PHE A 236 5.32 3.97 1.40
C PHE A 236 5.24 4.61 0.03
N GLY A 237 6.28 4.47 -0.79
CA GLY A 237 6.21 4.92 -2.16
C GLY A 237 7.34 4.42 -3.03
N TRP A 238 7.22 4.82 -4.29
CA TRP A 238 8.16 4.45 -5.33
C TRP A 238 8.88 5.67 -5.86
N ASN A 239 10.16 5.55 -6.15
CA ASN A 239 10.97 6.57 -6.82
C ASN A 239 11.60 5.99 -8.08
N ILE A 240 11.31 6.61 -9.22
CA ILE A 240 11.74 6.14 -10.54
C ILE A 240 12.59 7.21 -11.18
N GLY A 241 13.83 6.85 -11.54
CA GLY A 241 14.85 7.71 -12.17
C GLY A 241 14.54 8.12 -13.62
N THR A 242 13.27 8.26 -13.98
CA THR A 242 12.82 8.81 -15.27
C THR A 242 11.46 9.49 -15.10
N TYR A 243 11.14 10.42 -15.99
CA TYR A 243 9.81 10.99 -16.10
C TYR A 243 8.83 9.94 -16.66
N LEU A 244 7.70 9.75 -15.99
CA LEU A 244 6.60 8.87 -16.40
C LEU A 244 5.31 9.65 -16.61
N SER A 245 4.58 9.36 -17.67
CA SER A 245 3.53 10.26 -18.16
C SER A 245 2.17 10.15 -17.46
N SER A 246 1.95 9.10 -16.66
CA SER A 246 0.67 8.90 -15.97
C SER A 246 0.42 10.01 -14.96
N PRO A 247 -0.83 10.52 -14.86
CA PRO A 247 -1.21 11.54 -13.87
C PRO A 247 -1.15 11.04 -12.43
N ARG A 248 -0.89 9.75 -12.19
CA ARG A 248 -0.70 9.18 -10.85
C ARG A 248 0.71 9.38 -10.31
N TYR A 249 1.67 9.68 -11.18
CA TYR A 249 3.04 9.99 -10.75
C TYR A 249 3.14 11.46 -10.33
N GLU A 250 3.84 11.69 -9.23
CA GLU A 250 4.28 13.02 -8.87
C GLU A 250 5.63 13.31 -9.52
N HIS A 251 5.84 14.58 -9.88
CA HIS A 251 7.07 15.07 -10.50
C HIS A 251 7.68 16.16 -9.62
N PRO A 252 8.41 15.78 -8.56
CA PRO A 252 8.99 16.76 -7.65
C PRO A 252 10.04 17.60 -8.38
N SER A 253 9.85 18.92 -8.44
CA SER A 253 10.84 19.86 -8.99
C SER A 253 11.90 20.20 -7.94
N GLY A 254 12.88 19.31 -7.80
CA GLY A 254 13.99 19.48 -6.85
C GLY A 254 13.56 19.46 -5.38
N GLY A 255 14.41 20.02 -4.50
CA GLY A 255 14.09 20.07 -3.08
C GLY A 255 14.21 18.73 -2.34
N PHE A 256 14.98 17.76 -2.85
CA PHE A 256 15.21 16.46 -2.22
C PHE A 256 15.66 16.55 -0.76
N GLY A 257 16.37 17.61 -0.39
CA GLY A 257 16.76 17.89 1.00
C GLY A 257 15.60 18.12 1.97
N MET A 258 14.36 18.26 1.48
CA MET A 258 13.14 18.28 2.30
C MET A 258 12.72 16.87 2.76
N PHE A 259 13.11 15.82 2.03
CA PHE A 259 12.70 14.43 2.28
C PHE A 259 13.87 13.52 2.68
N MET A 260 15.10 13.86 2.26
CA MET A 260 16.29 13.03 2.41
C MET A 260 17.33 13.64 3.35
N LYS A 261 18.07 12.77 4.05
CA LYS A 261 19.17 13.12 4.93
C LYS A 261 20.12 11.91 5.08
N PRO A 262 21.28 11.85 4.41
CA PRO A 262 21.84 12.84 3.49
C PRO A 262 21.09 12.90 2.15
N VAL A 263 21.36 13.91 1.32
CA VAL A 263 20.95 13.91 -0.10
C VAL A 263 22.12 13.34 -0.91
N PRO A 264 21.95 12.23 -1.63
CA PRO A 264 22.98 11.72 -2.56
C PRO A 264 23.39 12.78 -3.58
N THR A 265 24.69 12.93 -3.82
CA THR A 265 25.20 13.90 -4.80
C THR A 265 24.71 13.59 -6.21
N CYS A 266 24.47 12.32 -6.50
CA CYS A 266 24.00 11.91 -7.81
C CYS A 266 22.60 12.50 -8.14
N LEU A 267 21.75 12.76 -7.14
CA LEU A 267 20.42 13.34 -7.35
C LEU A 267 20.44 14.84 -7.66
N ALA A 268 21.58 15.52 -7.52
CA ALA A 268 21.70 16.96 -7.76
C ALA A 268 21.39 17.34 -9.22
N ASP A 269 21.70 16.46 -10.18
CA ASP A 269 21.51 16.69 -11.62
C ASP A 269 20.23 16.03 -12.18
N HIS A 270 19.50 15.24 -11.37
CA HIS A 270 18.37 14.42 -11.81
C HIS A 270 17.00 14.96 -11.37
N SER A 271 16.92 16.14 -10.77
CA SER A 271 15.66 16.67 -10.20
C SER A 271 14.53 16.89 -11.21
N GLU A 272 14.83 17.03 -12.50
CA GLU A 272 13.83 17.31 -13.52
C GLU A 272 13.23 16.06 -14.17
N ASN A 273 13.83 14.88 -13.92
CA ASN A 273 13.46 13.62 -14.58
C ASN A 273 13.13 12.51 -13.56
N LEU A 274 12.62 12.84 -12.38
CA LEU A 274 12.16 11.87 -11.39
C LEU A 274 10.63 11.76 -11.41
N SER A 275 10.13 10.53 -11.35
CA SER A 275 8.73 10.25 -11.01
C SER A 275 8.66 9.55 -9.66
N THR A 276 7.77 10.03 -8.80
CA THR A 276 7.45 9.36 -7.53
C THR A 276 5.98 8.95 -7.49
N MET A 277 5.63 8.00 -6.65
CA MET A 277 4.24 7.74 -6.30
C MET A 277 4.17 7.37 -4.83
N HIS A 278 3.53 8.21 -4.04
CA HIS A 278 3.21 7.90 -2.65
C HIS A 278 1.97 7.01 -2.60
N VAL A 279 1.97 6.08 -1.66
CA VAL A 279 0.87 5.19 -1.31
C VAL A 279 0.58 5.36 0.18
N TYR A 280 -0.67 5.68 0.48
CA TYR A 280 -1.15 5.93 1.84
C TYR A 280 -2.13 4.86 2.26
N LEU A 281 -1.95 4.31 3.47
CA LEU A 281 -2.73 3.18 3.97
C LEU A 281 -3.84 3.60 4.94
N THR A 282 -4.06 4.91 5.10
CA THR A 282 -5.12 5.45 5.96
C THR A 282 -6.03 6.42 5.21
N ASN A 283 -7.23 6.65 5.71
CA ASN A 283 -8.16 7.63 5.14
C ASN A 283 -7.86 9.07 5.56
N GLY A 284 -7.06 9.26 6.61
CA GLY A 284 -6.82 10.54 7.28
C GLY A 284 -5.96 11.55 6.50
N TYR A 285 -5.93 11.48 5.17
CA TYR A 285 -5.04 12.27 4.32
C TYR A 285 -5.72 13.50 3.68
N PRO A 286 -5.03 14.67 3.58
CA PRO A 286 -3.71 14.92 4.17
C PRO A 286 -3.77 14.89 5.71
N PRO A 287 -2.77 14.29 6.40
CA PRO A 287 -2.79 14.17 7.85
C PRO A 287 -2.75 15.56 8.45
N LEU A 288 -3.88 15.96 9.04
CA LEU A 288 -3.98 17.21 9.80
C LEU A 288 -2.98 17.22 10.96
N ASN A 289 -2.63 16.03 11.47
CA ASN A 289 -1.58 15.81 12.43
C ASN A 289 -0.50 14.91 11.84
N ASN A 290 0.61 15.51 11.42
CA ASN A 290 1.81 14.77 11.09
C ASN A 290 2.72 14.71 12.33
N HIS A 291 2.77 13.54 12.95
CA HIS A 291 3.55 13.22 14.13
C HIS A 291 4.84 12.53 13.72
N CYS A 292 5.79 13.33 13.27
CA CYS A 292 7.20 12.94 13.35
C CYS A 292 7.74 13.31 14.74
#